data_AF-A0A392SEH6-F1
#
_entry.id   AF-A0A392SEH6-F1
#
_cell.length_a   1.000
_cell.length_b   1.000
_cell.length_c   1.000
_cell.angle_alpha   90.00
_cell.angle_beta   90.00
_cell.angle_gamma   90.00
#
_symmetry.space_group_name_H-M   'P 1'
#
loop_
_entity.id
_entity.type
_entity.pdbx_description
1 polymer ?
#
loop_
_entity_poly.entity_id
_entity_poly.type
_entity_poly.pdbx_seq_one_letter_code
_entity_poly.pdbx_strand_id
1 'polypeptide(L)'
;QQNGVSERKNRTLMNMVRSMQAGRNVPKGFWPEAVKWATYVMNRSPTLSVKNITPEEAWSGSKPSVHHFRVFGCLAFAHIPDSQ
;
A
#
# COMPACT_ATOMS: atom_id res chain seq x y z
N GLN A 1 -24.55 1.11 11.80
CA GLN A 1 -23.47 2.08 12.12
C GLN A 1 -22.09 1.70 11.54
N GLN A 2 -21.86 0.50 10.99
CA GLN A 2 -20.53 0.11 10.46
C GLN A 2 -20.16 0.74 9.11
N ASN A 3 -21.16 1.09 8.27
CA ASN A 3 -20.92 1.64 6.94
C ASN A 3 -20.07 2.92 6.94
N GLY A 4 -20.28 3.82 7.91
CA GLY A 4 -19.49 5.05 8.01
C GLY A 4 -18.01 4.83 8.37
N VAL A 5 -17.66 3.68 8.97
CA VAL A 5 -16.25 3.31 9.19
C VAL A 5 -15.65 2.80 7.88
N SER A 6 -16.34 1.90 7.19
CA SER A 6 -15.93 1.35 5.90
C SER A 6 -15.80 2.43 4.82
N GLU A 7 -16.76 3.35 4.72
CA GLU A 7 -16.75 4.46 3.77
C GLU A 7 -15.56 5.39 3.96
N ARG A 8 -15.22 5.71 5.22
CA ARG A 8 -14.02 6.51 5.54
C ARG A 8 -12.75 5.79 5.11
N LYS A 9 -12.63 4.50 5.41
CA LYS A 9 -11.46 3.70 5.02
C LYS A 9 -11.33 3.61 3.49
N ASN A 10 -12.43 3.36 2.79
CA ASN A 10 -12.46 3.30 1.32
C ASN A 10 -12.07 4.64 0.69
N ARG A 11 -12.52 5.76 1.25
CA ARG A 11 -12.11 7.10 0.79
C ARG A 11 -10.61 7.33 0.97
N THR A 12 -10.06 7.01 2.14
CA THR A 12 -8.61 7.13 2.39
C THR A 12 -7.80 6.26 1.44
N LEU A 13 -8.20 5.00 1.23
CA LEU A 13 -7.55 4.09 0.28
C LEU A 13 -7.51 4.68 -1.13
N MET A 14 -8.66 5.13 -1.65
CA MET A 14 -8.72 5.67 -3.01
C MET A 14 -8.00 7.01 -3.16
N ASN A 15 -7.89 7.81 -2.09
CA ASN A 15 -7.05 9.00 -2.11
C ASN A 15 -5.57 8.64 -2.22
N MET A 16 -5.10 7.64 -1.46
CA MET A 16 -3.71 7.15 -1.57
C MET A 16 -3.41 6.61 -2.97
N VAL A 17 -4.33 5.84 -3.56
CA VAL A 17 -4.18 5.31 -4.93
C VAL A 17 -3.98 6.43 -5.94
N ARG A 18 -4.82 7.46 -5.90
CA ARG A 18 -4.72 8.63 -6.79
C ARG A 18 -3.40 9.38 -6.58
N SER A 19 -2.99 9.59 -5.33
CA SER A 19 -1.73 10.25 -5.01
C SER A 19 -0.51 9.45 -5.47
N MET A 20 -0.52 8.12 -5.30
CA MET A 20 0.57 7.24 -5.73
C MET A 20 0.73 7.24 -7.25
N GLN A 21 -0.38 7.16 -7.99
CA GLN A 21 -0.35 7.20 -9.45
C GLN A 21 0.10 8.58 -9.96
N ALA A 22 -0.42 9.66 -9.39
CA ALA A 22 -0.04 11.02 -9.77
C ALA A 22 1.44 11.32 -9.45
N GLY A 23 1.96 10.84 -8.31
CA GLY A 23 3.33 11.13 -7.87
C GLY A 23 4.43 10.60 -8.78
N ARG A 24 4.13 9.62 -9.64
CA ARG A 24 5.07 9.04 -10.62
C ARG A 24 4.53 8.97 -12.05
N ASN A 25 3.42 9.66 -12.33
CA ASN A 25 2.72 9.60 -13.62
C ASN A 25 2.45 8.16 -14.09
N VAL A 26 2.10 7.28 -13.14
CA VAL A 26 1.82 5.87 -13.46
C VAL A 26 0.50 5.80 -14.26
N PRO A 27 0.44 5.04 -15.36
CA PRO A 27 -0.78 4.89 -16.13
C PRO A 27 -1.96 4.40 -15.29
N LYS A 28 -3.16 4.92 -15.57
CA LYS A 28 -4.38 4.59 -14.81
C LYS A 28 -4.71 3.09 -14.83
N GLY A 29 -4.25 2.35 -15.84
CA GLY A 29 -4.41 0.89 -15.93
C GLY A 29 -3.83 0.13 -14.73
N PHE A 30 -2.80 0.68 -14.07
CA PHE A 30 -2.16 0.09 -12.90
C PHE A 30 -2.89 0.39 -11.57
N TRP A 31 -4.14 0.84 -11.62
CA TRP A 31 -4.91 1.13 -10.41
C TRP A 31 -5.11 -0.10 -9.50
N PRO A 32 -5.25 -1.35 -9.98
CA PRO A 32 -5.35 -2.51 -9.10
C PRO A 32 -4.05 -2.74 -8.31
N GLU A 33 -2.90 -2.57 -8.95
CA GLU A 33 -1.58 -2.67 -8.31
C GLU A 33 -1.38 -1.55 -7.30
N ALA A 34 -1.81 -0.33 -7.63
CA ALA A 34 -1.78 0.80 -6.70
C ALA A 34 -2.68 0.55 -5.47
N VAL A 35 -3.87 -0.04 -5.65
CA VAL A 35 -4.76 -0.43 -4.53
C VAL A 35 -4.09 -1.47 -3.63
N LYS A 36 -3.47 -2.49 -4.22
CA LYS A 36 -2.72 -3.52 -3.47
C LYS A 36 -1.60 -2.88 -2.65
N TRP A 37 -0.79 -2.03 -3.28
CA TRP A 37 0.32 -1.35 -2.60
C TRP A 37 -0.17 -0.39 -1.51
N ALA A 38 -1.18 0.43 -1.79
CA ALA A 38 -1.78 1.34 -0.81
C ALA A 38 -2.33 0.60 0.42
N THR A 39 -3.02 -0.52 0.20
CA THR A 39 -3.52 -1.39 1.28
C THR A 39 -2.36 -1.96 2.10
N TYR A 40 -1.33 -2.46 1.43
CA TYR A 40 -0.14 -3.03 2.08
C TYR A 40 0.59 -2.01 2.95
N VAL A 41 0.80 -0.79 2.44
CA VAL A 41 1.38 0.32 3.19
C VAL A 41 0.50 0.71 4.38
N MET A 42 -0.81 0.86 4.19
CA MET A 42 -1.72 1.24 5.27
C MET A 42 -1.71 0.24 6.42
N ASN A 43 -1.63 -1.06 6.14
CA ASN A 43 -1.61 -2.09 7.18
C ASN A 43 -0.28 -2.10 7.95
N ARG A 44 0.80 -1.60 7.35
CA ARG A 44 2.14 -1.52 7.94
C ARG A 44 2.51 -0.11 8.42
N SER A 45 1.54 0.80 8.43
CA SER A 45 1.70 2.17 8.92
C SER A 45 1.08 2.31 10.31
N PRO A 46 1.64 3.15 11.20
CA PRO A 46 0.97 3.50 12.45
C PRO A 46 -0.40 4.12 12.21
N THR A 47 -1.36 3.84 13.08
CA THR A 47 -2.70 4.45 13.03
C THR A 47 -3.15 4.88 14.41
N LEU A 48 -4.08 5.84 14.50
CA LEU A 48 -4.63 6.26 15.79
C LEU A 48 -5.48 5.17 16.47
N SER A 49 -6.05 4.26 15.69
CA SER A 49 -6.91 3.18 16.19
C SER A 49 -6.15 2.06 16.89
N VAL A 50 -4.87 1.88 16.53
CA VAL A 50 -4.01 0.82 17.08
C VAL A 50 -2.76 1.49 17.65
N LYS A 51 -2.69 1.61 18.99
CA LYS A 51 -1.63 2.36 19.66
C LYS A 51 -0.32 1.58 19.62
N ASN A 52 0.77 2.28 19.28
CA ASN A 52 2.17 1.82 19.34
C ASN A 52 2.56 0.63 18.43
N ILE A 53 1.62 0.00 17.75
CA ILE A 53 1.86 -1.09 16.80
C ILE A 53 1.09 -0.85 15.49
N THR A 54 1.52 -1.52 14.42
CA THR A 54 0.82 -1.44 13.13
C THR A 54 -0.41 -2.37 13.09
N PRO A 55 -1.43 -2.10 12.25
CA PRO A 55 -2.53 -3.05 12.07
C PRO A 55 -2.07 -4.48 11.70
N GLU A 56 -1.03 -4.60 10.87
CA GLU A 56 -0.42 -5.88 10.51
C GLU A 56 0.19 -6.59 11.73
N GLU A 57 0.90 -5.87 12.59
CA GLU A 57 1.49 -6.41 13.81
C GLU A 57 0.42 -6.83 14.81
N ALA A 58 -0.66 -6.04 14.96
CA ALA A 58 -1.80 -6.41 15.78
C ALA A 58 -2.53 -7.67 15.27
N TRP A 59 -2.59 -7.86 13.95
CA TRP A 59 -3.23 -9.01 13.33
C TRP A 59 -2.37 -10.27 13.36
N SER A 60 -1.08 -10.15 13.01
CA SER A 60 -0.16 -11.29 12.84
C SER A 60 0.64 -11.64 14.11
N GLY A 61 0.65 -10.75 15.11
CA GLY A 61 1.53 -10.87 16.29
C GLY A 61 3.01 -10.62 15.99
N SER A 62 3.38 -10.28 14.76
CA SER A 62 4.77 -10.10 14.32
C SER A 62 4.99 -8.71 13.74
N LYS A 63 6.06 -8.03 14.18
CA LYS A 63 6.41 -6.71 13.67
C LYS A 63 6.85 -6.82 12.19
N PRO A 64 6.15 -6.15 11.25
CA PRO A 64 6.50 -6.26 9.84
C PRO A 64 7.80 -5.51 9.52
N SER A 65 8.64 -6.09 8.67
CA SER A 65 9.73 -5.34 8.04
C SER A 65 9.18 -4.41 6.96
N VAL A 66 9.77 -3.21 6.86
CA VAL A 66 9.47 -2.22 5.81
C VAL A 66 10.72 -1.84 5.00
N HIS A 67 11.85 -2.52 5.21
CA HIS A 67 13.11 -2.23 4.51
C HIS A 67 13.00 -2.39 2.99
N HIS A 68 12.12 -3.27 2.52
CA HIS A 68 11.88 -3.52 1.11
C HIS A 68 10.95 -2.49 0.45
N PHE A 69 10.45 -1.50 1.20
CA PHE A 69 9.52 -0.52 0.65
C PHE A 69 10.22 0.34 -0.40
N ARG A 70 9.55 0.49 -1.54
CA ARG A 70 9.94 1.41 -2.61
C ARG A 70 8.75 2.29 -2.98
N VAL A 71 9.05 3.45 -3.54
CA VAL A 71 8.01 4.35 -4.07
C VAL A 71 7.29 3.62 -5.20
N PHE A 72 5.96 3.59 -5.16
CA PHE A 72 5.16 3.02 -6.25
C PHE A 72 5.48 3.74 -7.57
N GLY A 73 5.76 2.98 -8.63
CA GLY A 73 6.20 3.54 -9.91
C GLY A 73 7.67 4.01 -9.93
N CYS A 74 8.51 3.54 -9.00
CA CYS A 74 9.96 3.72 -9.14
C CYS A 74 10.52 2.90 -10.31
N LEU A 75 11.71 3.27 -10.78
CA LEU A 75 12.46 2.48 -11.75
C LEU A 75 12.70 1.07 -11.19
N ALA A 76 12.46 0.06 -12.02
CA ALA A 76 12.70 -1.34 -11.72
C ALA A 76 13.34 -2.02 -12.93
N PHE A 77 14.16 -3.04 -12.69
CA PHE A 77 14.82 -3.82 -13.72
C PHE A 77 14.25 -5.24 -13.71
N ALA A 78 13.85 -5.74 -14.88
CA ALA A 78 13.45 -7.13 -15.04
C ALA A 78 14.69 -7.97 -15.37
N HIS A 79 14.87 -9.08 -14.64
CA HIS A 79 15.89 -10.06 -14.99
C HIS A 79 15.39 -10.86 -16.20
N ILE A 80 16.13 -10.77 -17.32
CA ILE A 80 15.88 -11.57 -18.52
C ILE A 80 16.88 -12.74 -18.45
N PRO A 81 16.43 -13.99 -18.29
CA PRO A 81 17.33 -15.13 -18.23
C PRO A 81 18.05 -15.30 -19.57
N ASP A 82 19.32 -15.71 -19.52
CA ASP A 82 20.08 -16.03 -20.73
C ASP A 82 19.38 -17.14 -21.51
N SER A 83 19.14 -16.89 -22.80
CA SER A 83 18.64 -17.90 -23.73
C SER A 83 19.64 -19.06 -23.77
N GLN A 84 19.19 -20.25 -23.36
CA GLN A 84 19.91 -21.51 -23.59
C GLN A 84 19.93 -21.84 -25.08
#